data_AF-A0A920W6J3-F1
#
_entry.id   AF-A0A920W6J3-F1
#
_cell.length_a   1.000
_cell.length_b   1.000
_cell.length_c   1.000
_cell.angle_alpha   90.00
_cell.angle_beta   90.00
_cell.angle_gamma   90.00
#
_symmetry.space_group_name_H-M   'P 1'
#
loop_
_entity.id
_entity.type
_entity.pdbx_description
1 polymer ?
#
loop_
_entity_poly.entity_id
_entity_poly.type
_entity_poly.pdbx_seq_one_letter_code
_entity_poly.pdbx_strand_id
1 'polypeptide(L)'
;MIYYGLSLLSPSIYYAAACAICAVVALATGSSWTTAGTVGLALIGIATTYDLHLGIAAGAIISGAYFGDKMSPLSDTTNLAPAVAGTDLFTHIRHMVWTTTPSFVIALLFFIVVGIITPSPAGENELTAVMSALESNFLIGPHLLFPVVVVLVLVIRRMPALPALLIGALVGAIFAVVFQPDAVLQYIGDTTLPRPIALVQGGLAGSVCRISH
;
A
#
# COMPACT_ATOMS: atom_id res chain seq x y z
N MET A 1 -0.92 -3.51 -10.82
CA MET A 1 -1.35 -3.39 -9.40
C MET A 1 -2.00 -2.05 -9.11
N ILE A 2 -1.43 -0.91 -9.56
CA ILE A 2 -2.01 0.42 -9.31
C ILE A 2 -3.44 0.56 -9.86
N TYR A 3 -3.70 0.22 -11.13
CA TYR A 3 -5.05 0.25 -11.72
C TYR A 3 -6.09 -0.53 -10.88
N TYR A 4 -5.78 -1.79 -10.57
CA TYR A 4 -6.65 -2.62 -9.72
C TYR A 4 -6.80 -2.09 -8.29
N GLY A 5 -5.73 -1.50 -7.72
CA GLY A 5 -5.75 -0.88 -6.41
C GLY A 5 -6.63 0.38 -6.35
N LEU A 6 -6.54 1.23 -7.37
CA LEU A 6 -7.37 2.43 -7.51
C LEU A 6 -8.84 2.06 -7.76
N SER A 7 -9.12 0.98 -8.49
CA SER A 7 -10.49 0.46 -8.64
C SER A 7 -11.06 -0.13 -7.35
N LEU A 8 -10.21 -0.64 -6.44
CA LEU A 8 -10.61 -1.19 -5.15
C LEU A 8 -10.78 -0.10 -4.07
N LEU A 9 -9.95 0.95 -4.11
CA LEU A 9 -10.03 2.11 -3.22
C LEU A 9 -10.92 3.19 -3.87
N SER A 10 -12.23 2.98 -3.87
CA SER A 10 -13.14 4.09 -4.21
C SER A 10 -12.98 5.20 -3.16
N PRO A 11 -12.99 6.49 -3.55
CA PRO A 11 -12.87 7.61 -2.60
C PRO A 11 -13.90 7.54 -1.47
N SER A 12 -15.09 7.00 -1.74
CA SER A 12 -16.18 6.83 -0.78
C SER A 12 -15.86 5.91 0.40
N ILE A 13 -15.02 4.89 0.20
CA ILE A 13 -14.62 3.94 1.26
C ILE A 13 -13.19 4.16 1.74
N TYR A 14 -12.48 5.14 1.15
CA TYR A 14 -11.05 5.35 1.37
C TYR A 14 -10.70 5.44 2.86
N TYR A 15 -11.39 6.29 3.64
CA TYR A 15 -11.06 6.48 5.05
C TYR A 15 -11.25 5.18 5.86
N ALA A 16 -12.31 4.43 5.59
CA ALA A 16 -12.56 3.15 6.25
C ALA A 16 -11.53 2.09 5.85
N ALA A 17 -11.19 2.02 4.55
CA ALA A 17 -10.18 1.12 4.01
C ALA A 17 -8.79 1.43 4.59
N ALA A 18 -8.39 2.70 4.67
CA ALA A 18 -7.13 3.12 5.26
C ALA A 18 -7.03 2.71 6.73
N CYS A 19 -8.11 2.90 7.51
CA CYS A 19 -8.18 2.45 8.90
C CYS A 19 -8.03 0.92 9.02
N ALA A 20 -8.77 0.15 8.21
CA ALA A 20 -8.73 -1.31 8.24
C ALA A 20 -7.37 -1.88 7.79
N ILE A 21 -6.77 -1.33 6.74
CA ILE A 21 -5.45 -1.74 6.24
C ILE A 21 -4.39 -1.49 7.32
N CYS A 22 -4.38 -0.30 7.93
CA CYS A 22 -3.45 0.02 9.01
C CYS A 22 -3.67 -0.88 10.24
N ALA A 23 -4.91 -1.24 10.57
CA ALA A 23 -5.19 -2.20 11.64
C ALA A 23 -4.58 -3.58 11.37
N VAL A 24 -4.77 -4.13 10.16
CA VAL A 24 -4.23 -5.46 9.80
C VAL A 24 -2.70 -5.44 9.78
N VAL A 25 -2.09 -4.39 9.22
CA VAL A 25 -0.64 -4.26 9.16
C VAL A 25 -0.03 -4.08 10.55
N ALA A 26 -0.64 -3.27 11.42
CA ALA A 26 -0.18 -3.07 12.78
C ALA A 26 -0.38 -4.32 13.66
N LEU A 27 -1.45 -5.09 13.44
CA LEU A 27 -1.63 -6.41 14.05
C LEU A 27 -0.47 -7.35 13.71
N ALA A 28 -0.06 -7.38 12.44
CA ALA A 28 1.03 -8.24 11.97
C ALA A 28 2.42 -7.73 12.40
N THR A 29 2.62 -6.42 12.41
CA THR A 29 3.92 -5.78 12.70
C THR A 29 4.15 -5.62 14.20
N GLY A 30 3.08 -5.48 15.00
CA GLY A 30 3.16 -5.21 16.44
C GLY A 30 3.64 -3.79 16.78
N SER A 31 3.56 -2.85 15.84
CA SER A 31 4.03 -1.47 16.03
C SER A 31 3.16 -0.47 15.27
N SER A 32 2.53 0.42 16.01
CA SER A 32 1.76 1.56 15.46
C SER A 32 2.65 2.53 14.69
N TRP A 33 3.83 2.87 15.24
CA TRP A 33 4.76 3.82 14.63
C TRP A 33 5.30 3.33 13.28
N THR A 34 5.69 2.05 13.21
CA THR A 34 6.19 1.45 11.97
C THR A 34 5.09 1.42 10.89
N THR A 35 3.86 1.10 11.30
CA THR A 35 2.72 1.03 10.37
C THR A 35 2.34 2.42 9.84
N ALA A 36 2.30 3.43 10.71
CA ALA A 36 2.04 4.81 10.31
C ALA A 36 3.15 5.36 9.39
N GLY A 37 4.42 5.04 9.67
CA GLY A 37 5.56 5.51 8.89
C GLY A 37 5.72 4.86 7.51
N THR A 38 5.20 3.64 7.32
CA THR A 38 5.34 2.89 6.06
C THR A 38 4.06 2.94 5.22
N VAL A 39 3.05 2.18 5.64
CA VAL A 39 1.76 2.07 4.94
C VAL A 39 0.94 3.34 5.11
N GLY A 40 0.98 3.96 6.29
CA GLY A 40 0.28 5.23 6.53
C GLY A 40 0.76 6.34 5.62
N LEU A 41 2.08 6.52 5.46
CA LEU A 41 2.63 7.54 4.57
C LEU A 41 2.23 7.31 3.10
N ALA A 42 2.24 6.06 2.64
CA ALA A 42 1.78 5.70 1.31
C ALA A 42 0.29 6.04 1.10
N LEU A 43 -0.55 5.76 2.11
CA LEU A 43 -1.98 6.11 2.09
C LEU A 43 -2.18 7.62 2.05
N ILE A 44 -1.44 8.41 2.83
CA ILE A 44 -1.50 9.89 2.74
C ILE A 44 -1.21 10.38 1.31
N GLY A 45 -0.25 9.78 0.60
CA GLY A 45 0.01 10.10 -0.81
C GLY A 45 -1.22 9.85 -1.70
N ILE A 46 -1.94 8.74 -1.49
CA ILE A 46 -3.18 8.44 -2.22
C ILE A 46 -4.29 9.44 -1.87
N ALA A 47 -4.43 9.79 -0.58
CA ALA A 47 -5.38 10.82 -0.15
C ALA A 47 -5.13 12.17 -0.82
N THR A 48 -3.86 12.57 -0.99
CA THR A 48 -3.51 13.80 -1.71
C THR A 48 -3.86 13.74 -3.19
N THR A 49 -3.68 12.59 -3.85
CA THR A 49 -4.09 12.40 -5.24
C THR A 49 -5.60 12.45 -5.42
N TYR A 50 -6.36 12.02 -4.41
CA TYR A 50 -7.82 12.10 -4.41
C TYR A 50 -8.36 13.40 -3.82
N ASP A 51 -7.51 14.40 -3.55
CA ASP A 51 -7.89 15.67 -2.91
C ASP A 51 -8.78 15.48 -1.66
N LEU A 52 -8.54 14.39 -0.92
CA LEU A 52 -9.28 14.05 0.28
C LEU A 52 -8.76 14.85 1.47
N HIS A 53 -9.60 15.08 2.47
CA HIS A 53 -9.20 15.83 3.66
C HIS A 53 -8.12 15.06 4.44
N LEU A 54 -6.86 15.54 4.37
CA LEU A 54 -5.70 14.87 4.95
C LEU A 54 -5.84 14.65 6.46
N GLY A 55 -6.53 15.55 7.19
CA GLY A 55 -6.77 15.36 8.62
C GLY A 55 -7.64 14.14 8.94
N ILE A 56 -8.62 13.83 8.08
CA ILE A 56 -9.51 12.66 8.27
C ILE A 56 -8.75 11.40 7.86
N ALA A 57 -7.98 11.46 6.77
CA ALA A 57 -7.10 10.38 6.35
C ALA A 57 -6.06 10.03 7.44
N ALA A 58 -5.40 11.02 8.02
CA ALA A 58 -4.45 10.83 9.12
C ALA A 58 -5.15 10.24 10.36
N GLY A 59 -6.34 10.75 10.72
CA GLY A 59 -7.14 10.20 11.81
C GLY A 59 -7.51 8.73 11.60
N ALA A 60 -7.87 8.34 10.38
CA ALA A 60 -8.16 6.95 10.01
C ALA A 60 -6.92 6.05 10.11
N ILE A 61 -5.78 6.50 9.57
CA ILE A 61 -4.51 5.77 9.61
C ILE A 61 -4.06 5.54 11.06
N ILE A 62 -4.08 6.59 11.89
CA ILE A 62 -3.68 6.53 13.29
C ILE A 62 -4.62 5.59 14.06
N SER A 63 -5.93 5.71 13.85
CA SER A 63 -6.92 4.87 14.53
C SER A 63 -6.72 3.37 14.22
N GLY A 64 -6.46 3.04 12.95
CA GLY A 64 -6.09 1.68 12.53
C GLY A 64 -4.79 1.20 13.17
N ALA A 65 -3.73 2.00 13.06
CA ALA A 65 -2.41 1.63 13.56
C ALA A 65 -2.39 1.37 15.07
N TYR A 66 -3.06 2.23 15.86
CA TYR A 66 -3.16 2.04 17.32
C TYR A 66 -4.05 0.88 17.72
N PHE A 67 -5.16 0.65 16.99
CA PHE A 67 -5.98 -0.52 17.22
C PHE A 67 -5.19 -1.81 17.02
N GLY A 68 -4.46 -1.91 15.90
CA GLY A 68 -3.72 -3.12 15.58
C GLY A 68 -2.54 -3.39 16.51
N ASP A 69 -1.81 -2.34 16.91
CA ASP A 69 -0.72 -2.46 17.89
C ASP A 69 -1.23 -3.00 19.24
N LYS A 70 -2.34 -2.43 19.75
CA LYS A 70 -2.96 -2.82 21.02
C LYS A 70 -3.52 -4.25 21.05
N MET A 71 -3.89 -4.78 19.89
CA MET A 71 -4.41 -6.13 19.74
C MET A 71 -3.34 -7.14 19.31
N SER A 72 -2.13 -6.68 18.97
CA SER A 72 -1.08 -7.55 18.45
C SER A 72 -0.43 -8.35 19.57
N PRO A 73 -0.39 -9.70 19.48
CA PRO A 73 0.36 -10.53 20.42
C PRO A 73 1.88 -10.38 20.28
N LEU A 74 2.34 -9.69 19.23
CA LEU A 74 3.76 -9.43 18.95
C LEU A 74 4.22 -8.09 19.54
N SER A 75 3.30 -7.20 19.92
CA SER A 75 3.65 -5.87 20.44
C SER A 75 4.26 -5.97 21.84
N ASP A 76 5.37 -5.26 22.06
CA ASP A 76 6.09 -5.23 23.33
C ASP A 76 5.19 -4.78 24.49
N THR A 77 4.32 -3.79 24.25
CA THR A 77 3.40 -3.28 25.30
C THR A 77 2.30 -4.29 25.64
N THR A 78 1.81 -5.02 24.65
CA THR A 78 0.80 -6.07 24.81
C THR A 78 1.39 -7.31 25.50
N ASN A 79 2.68 -7.61 25.28
CA ASN A 79 3.38 -8.72 25.90
C ASN A 79 3.84 -8.42 27.34
N LEU A 80 4.27 -7.18 27.61
CA LEU A 80 4.76 -6.77 28.94
C LEU A 80 3.63 -6.61 29.97
N ALA A 81 2.45 -6.11 29.57
CA ALA A 81 1.32 -5.88 30.47
C ALA A 81 0.83 -7.16 31.22
N PRO A 82 0.58 -8.30 30.56
CA PRO A 82 0.19 -9.53 31.23
C PRO A 82 1.34 -10.15 32.05
N ALA A 83 2.60 -9.97 31.64
CA ALA A 83 3.77 -10.41 32.38
C ALA A 83 3.90 -9.71 33.75
N VAL A 84 3.56 -8.42 33.83
CA VAL A 84 3.57 -7.64 35.07
C VAL A 84 2.30 -7.88 35.90
N ALA A 85 1.15 -8.13 35.24
CA ALA A 85 -0.13 -8.41 35.90
C ALA A 85 -0.27 -9.87 36.39
N GLY A 86 0.68 -10.75 36.08
CA GLY A 86 0.63 -12.17 36.44
C GLY A 86 -0.51 -12.95 35.76
N THR A 87 -0.99 -12.47 34.61
CA THR A 87 -2.09 -13.08 33.84
C THR A 87 -1.58 -13.62 32.51
N ASP A 88 -2.27 -14.62 31.97
CA ASP A 88 -1.89 -15.18 30.67
C ASP A 88 -2.17 -14.17 29.55
N LEU A 89 -1.20 -13.94 28.66
CA LEU A 89 -1.24 -12.99 27.54
C LEU A 89 -2.51 -13.16 26.70
N PHE A 90 -2.89 -14.41 26.42
CA PHE A 90 -4.08 -14.70 25.62
C PHE A 90 -5.38 -14.38 26.36
N THR A 91 -5.39 -14.48 27.69
CA THR A 91 -6.56 -14.15 28.52
C THR A 91 -6.76 -12.63 28.62
N HIS A 92 -5.66 -11.88 28.69
CA HIS A 92 -5.66 -10.42 28.67
C HIS A 92 -6.09 -9.89 27.30
N ILE A 93 -5.53 -10.40 26.19
CA ILE A 93 -5.94 -10.03 24.83
C ILE A 93 -7.42 -10.34 24.60
N ARG A 94 -7.92 -11.51 25.05
CA ARG A 94 -9.34 -11.87 24.88
C ARG A 94 -10.29 -10.86 25.55
N HIS A 95 -9.94 -10.35 26.73
CA HIS A 95 -10.75 -9.30 27.38
C HIS A 95 -10.63 -7.97 26.65
N MET A 96 -9.44 -7.60 26.17
CA MET A 96 -9.25 -6.37 25.41
C MET A 96 -9.96 -6.39 24.06
N VAL A 97 -10.07 -7.55 23.41
CA VAL A 97 -10.87 -7.72 22.17
C VAL A 97 -12.33 -7.34 22.43
N TRP A 98 -12.90 -7.71 23.58
CA TRP A 98 -14.30 -7.43 23.89
C TRP A 98 -14.60 -5.94 24.06
N THR A 99 -13.61 -5.14 24.48
CA THR A 99 -13.79 -3.68 24.67
C THR A 99 -13.29 -2.87 23.47
N THR A 100 -12.21 -3.31 22.83
CA THR A 100 -11.55 -2.54 21.76
C THR A 100 -12.17 -2.80 20.39
N THR A 101 -12.61 -4.04 20.11
CA THR A 101 -13.31 -4.36 18.86
C THR A 101 -14.59 -3.54 18.66
N PRO A 102 -15.52 -3.41 19.64
CA PRO A 102 -16.71 -2.60 19.43
C PRO A 102 -16.38 -1.12 19.22
N SER A 103 -15.40 -0.56 19.94
CA SER A 103 -14.93 0.81 19.69
C SER A 103 -14.35 0.97 18.28
N PHE A 104 -13.61 -0.02 17.78
CA PHE A 104 -13.07 -0.02 16.43
C PHE A 104 -14.16 -0.10 15.37
N VAL A 105 -15.18 -0.94 15.57
CA VAL A 105 -16.35 -1.02 14.67
C VAL A 105 -17.08 0.33 14.60
N ILE A 106 -17.26 1.01 15.74
CA ILE A 106 -17.86 2.35 15.78
C ILE A 106 -17.01 3.36 14.99
N ALA A 107 -15.68 3.34 15.17
CA ALA A 107 -14.77 4.19 14.41
C ALA A 107 -14.82 3.89 12.90
N LEU A 108 -14.91 2.62 12.52
CA LEU A 108 -14.99 2.19 11.13
C LEU A 108 -16.31 2.65 10.48
N LEU A 109 -17.44 2.51 11.19
CA LEU A 109 -18.71 3.07 10.76
C LEU A 109 -18.66 4.60 10.60
N PHE A 110 -18.01 5.30 11.54
CA PHE A 110 -17.80 6.74 11.43
C PHE A 110 -17.00 7.10 10.16
N PHE A 111 -15.90 6.42 9.87
CA PHE A 111 -15.12 6.68 8.66
C PHE A 111 -15.85 6.33 7.37
N ILE A 112 -16.71 5.31 7.37
CA ILE A 112 -17.61 5.01 6.23
C ILE A 112 -18.58 6.18 6.02
N VAL A 113 -19.26 6.61 7.07
CA VAL A 113 -20.25 7.71 7.00
C VAL A 113 -19.58 9.00 6.52
N VAL A 114 -18.40 9.33 7.07
CA VAL A 114 -17.63 10.51 6.64
C VAL A 114 -17.16 10.39 5.20
N GLY A 115 -16.72 9.21 4.75
CA GLY A 115 -16.32 8.98 3.37
C GLY A 115 -17.46 9.11 2.36
N ILE A 116 -18.68 8.75 2.75
CA ILE A 116 -19.87 8.91 1.91
C ILE A 116 -20.36 10.37 1.90
N ILE A 117 -20.32 11.06 3.05
CA ILE A 117 -20.84 12.44 3.19
C ILE A 117 -19.87 13.50 2.66
N THR A 118 -18.57 13.21 2.64
CA THR A 118 -17.53 14.14 2.17
C THR A 118 -17.16 13.78 0.74
N PRO A 119 -17.87 14.31 -0.29
CA PRO A 119 -17.47 14.09 -1.66
C PRO A 119 -16.08 14.66 -1.89
N SER A 120 -15.24 13.90 -2.59
CA SER A 120 -13.94 14.41 -3.02
C SER A 120 -14.16 15.60 -3.98
N PRO A 121 -13.46 16.73 -3.78
CA PRO A 121 -13.44 17.85 -4.73
C PRO A 121 -12.81 17.45 -6.07
N ALA A 122 -11.84 16.53 -6.04
CA ALA A 122 -11.37 15.78 -7.20
C ALA A 122 -12.47 14.77 -7.56
N GLY A 123 -13.50 15.28 -8.22
CA GLY A 123 -14.64 14.48 -8.69
C GLY A 123 -14.17 13.29 -9.53
N GLU A 124 -15.08 12.34 -9.75
CA GLU A 124 -14.90 11.13 -10.56
C GLU A 124 -14.09 11.34 -11.85
N ASN A 125 -14.09 12.56 -12.40
CA ASN A 125 -13.27 13.02 -13.51
C ASN A 125 -11.76 12.86 -13.34
N GLU A 126 -11.13 13.14 -12.18
CA GLU A 126 -9.68 12.95 -12.02
C GLU A 126 -9.30 11.48 -11.92
N LEU A 127 -10.08 10.68 -11.17
CA LEU A 127 -9.88 9.23 -11.11
C LEU A 127 -10.04 8.62 -12.51
N THR A 128 -11.07 9.04 -13.25
CA THR A 128 -11.29 8.61 -14.64
C THR A 128 -10.18 9.10 -15.56
N ALA A 129 -9.63 10.30 -15.35
CA ALA A 129 -8.50 10.80 -16.11
C ALA A 129 -7.21 10.00 -15.84
N VAL A 130 -6.94 9.64 -14.58
CA VAL A 130 -5.79 8.78 -14.23
C VAL A 130 -5.99 7.37 -14.77
N MET A 131 -7.19 6.80 -14.65
CA MET A 131 -7.50 5.48 -15.22
C MET A 131 -7.41 5.48 -16.75
N SER A 132 -7.91 6.52 -17.42
CA SER A 132 -7.83 6.70 -18.88
C SER A 132 -6.38 6.95 -19.34
N ALA A 133 -5.59 7.71 -18.60
CA ALA A 133 -4.15 7.87 -18.85
C ALA A 133 -3.40 6.54 -18.71
N LEU A 134 -3.77 5.71 -17.73
CA LEU A 134 -3.20 4.37 -17.57
C LEU A 134 -3.59 3.44 -18.72
N GLU A 135 -4.87 3.45 -19.13
CA GLU A 135 -5.35 2.62 -20.25
C GLU A 135 -4.78 3.05 -21.61
N SER A 136 -4.52 4.35 -21.80
CA SER A 136 -3.96 4.88 -23.05
C SER A 136 -2.44 4.71 -23.19
N ASN A 137 -1.70 4.70 -22.08
CA ASN A 137 -0.23 4.57 -22.10
C ASN A 137 0.27 3.17 -21.76
N PHE A 138 -0.56 2.29 -21.20
CA PHE A 138 -0.15 0.95 -20.80
C PHE A 138 -1.12 -0.12 -21.31
N LEU A 139 -0.56 -1.21 -21.85
CA LEU A 139 -1.34 -2.43 -22.14
C LEU A 139 -1.65 -3.14 -20.82
N ILE A 140 -2.82 -2.84 -20.23
CA ILE A 140 -3.23 -3.44 -18.97
C ILE A 140 -3.73 -4.87 -19.24
N GLY A 141 -2.91 -5.86 -18.89
CA GLY A 141 -3.29 -7.28 -18.95
C GLY A 141 -2.91 -8.04 -17.69
N PRO A 142 -3.60 -9.17 -17.40
CA PRO A 142 -3.33 -9.99 -16.21
C PRO A 142 -1.90 -10.56 -16.18
N HIS A 143 -1.23 -10.65 -17.33
CA HIS A 143 0.17 -11.08 -17.44
C HIS A 143 1.15 -10.13 -16.73
N LEU A 144 0.83 -8.84 -16.57
CA LEU A 144 1.66 -7.89 -15.81
C LEU A 144 1.60 -8.09 -14.29
N LEU A 145 0.75 -8.99 -13.80
CA LEU A 145 0.77 -9.42 -12.40
C LEU A 145 1.83 -10.48 -12.13
N PHE A 146 2.39 -11.09 -13.17
CA PHE A 146 3.38 -12.17 -13.04
C PHE A 146 4.62 -11.76 -12.22
N PRO A 147 5.24 -10.57 -12.40
CA PRO A 147 6.37 -10.15 -11.57
C PRO A 147 6.03 -10.10 -10.07
N VAL A 148 4.80 -9.69 -9.73
CA VAL A 148 4.33 -9.65 -8.33
C VAL A 148 4.15 -11.05 -7.77
N VAL A 149 3.59 -11.96 -8.56
CA VAL A 149 3.47 -13.39 -8.19
C VAL A 149 4.85 -14.00 -7.94
N VAL A 150 5.84 -13.69 -8.79
CA VAL A 150 7.22 -14.15 -8.59
C VAL A 150 7.76 -13.67 -7.24
N VAL A 151 7.63 -12.37 -6.93
CA VAL A 151 8.08 -11.83 -5.63
C VAL A 151 7.35 -12.51 -4.47
N LEU A 152 6.03 -12.70 -4.55
CA LEU A 152 5.26 -13.41 -3.52
C LEU A 152 5.75 -14.85 -3.32
N VAL A 153 6.02 -15.59 -4.40
CA VAL A 153 6.56 -16.96 -4.33
C VAL A 153 7.94 -16.97 -3.66
N LEU A 154 8.82 -16.01 -3.98
CA LEU A 154 10.15 -15.90 -3.36
C LEU A 154 10.06 -15.58 -1.86
N VAL A 155 9.10 -14.74 -1.45
CA VAL A 155 8.84 -14.43 -0.04
C VAL A 155 8.31 -15.66 0.71
N ILE A 156 7.36 -16.40 0.13
CA ILE A 156 6.82 -17.65 0.72
C ILE A 156 7.94 -18.70 0.86
N ARG A 157 8.89 -18.72 -0.08
CA ARG A 157 10.10 -19.56 -0.04
C ARG A 157 11.13 -19.10 0.99
N ARG A 158 10.83 -18.08 1.81
CA ARG A 158 11.71 -17.51 2.86
C ARG A 158 13.08 -17.09 2.33
N MET A 159 13.16 -16.62 1.09
CA MET A 159 14.41 -16.06 0.60
C MET A 159 14.73 -14.73 1.31
N PRO A 160 16.02 -14.44 1.56
CA PRO A 160 16.43 -13.14 2.08
C PRO A 160 15.92 -12.00 1.19
N ALA A 161 15.52 -10.89 1.80
CA ALA A 161 14.79 -9.81 1.14
C ALA A 161 15.56 -9.17 -0.03
N LEU A 162 16.88 -8.99 0.11
CA LEU A 162 17.70 -8.32 -0.89
C LEU A 162 17.75 -9.12 -2.21
N PRO A 163 18.06 -10.43 -2.24
CA PRO A 163 17.93 -11.24 -3.46
C PRO A 163 16.51 -11.26 -4.05
N ALA A 164 15.48 -11.34 -3.21
CA ALA A 164 14.09 -11.36 -3.69
C ALA A 164 13.72 -10.05 -4.41
N LEU A 165 14.15 -8.91 -3.87
CA LEU A 165 13.95 -7.59 -4.49
C LEU A 165 14.71 -7.44 -5.81
N LEU A 166 15.96 -7.89 -5.88
CA LEU A 166 16.75 -7.82 -7.12
C LEU A 166 16.15 -8.68 -8.24
N ILE A 167 15.74 -9.91 -7.91
CA ILE A 167 15.09 -10.80 -8.88
C ILE A 167 13.75 -10.20 -9.32
N GLY A 168 12.96 -9.68 -8.38
CA GLY A 168 11.70 -8.99 -8.68
C GLY A 168 11.89 -7.78 -9.59
N ALA A 169 12.90 -6.94 -9.32
CA ALA A 169 13.23 -5.78 -10.12
C ALA A 169 13.69 -6.16 -11.54
N LEU A 170 14.55 -7.18 -11.68
CA LEU A 170 14.99 -7.68 -12.98
C LEU A 170 13.83 -8.25 -13.80
N VAL A 171 12.98 -9.07 -13.19
CA VAL A 171 11.79 -9.62 -13.85
C VAL A 171 10.84 -8.49 -14.25
N GLY A 172 10.63 -7.50 -13.39
CA GLY A 172 9.84 -6.30 -13.70
C GLY A 172 10.39 -5.49 -14.87
N ALA A 173 11.71 -5.27 -14.91
CA ALA A 173 12.38 -4.54 -15.99
C ALA A 173 12.26 -5.26 -17.34
N ILE A 174 12.46 -6.59 -17.36
CA ILE A 174 12.27 -7.41 -18.58
C ILE A 174 10.81 -7.31 -19.06
N PHE A 175 9.86 -7.40 -18.14
CA PHE A 175 8.43 -7.29 -18.48
C PHE A 175 8.08 -5.89 -19.02
N ALA A 176 8.64 -4.82 -18.44
CA ALA A 176 8.44 -3.46 -18.94
C ALA A 176 8.95 -3.31 -20.38
N VAL A 177 10.14 -3.81 -20.69
CA VAL A 177 10.73 -3.71 -22.03
C VAL A 177 9.96 -4.54 -23.06
N VAL A 178 9.51 -5.75 -22.69
CA VAL A 178 8.83 -6.67 -23.62
C VAL A 178 7.37 -6.31 -23.84
N PHE A 179 6.64 -5.95 -22.77
CA PHE A 179 5.18 -5.76 -22.83
C PHE A 179 4.76 -4.28 -22.80
N GLN A 180 5.66 -3.34 -22.47
CA GLN A 180 5.36 -1.90 -22.41
C GLN A 180 6.44 -1.03 -23.11
N PRO A 181 6.81 -1.31 -24.37
CA PRO A 181 7.90 -0.60 -25.05
C PRO A 181 7.65 0.90 -25.23
N ASP A 182 6.40 1.31 -25.49
CA ASP A 182 6.04 2.72 -25.71
C ASP A 182 6.16 3.56 -24.43
N ALA A 183 5.82 2.99 -23.28
CA ALA A 183 5.97 3.66 -21.98
C ALA A 183 7.45 3.84 -21.60
N VAL A 184 8.29 2.85 -21.91
CA VAL A 184 9.75 2.92 -21.67
C VAL A 184 10.39 4.01 -22.53
N LEU A 185 9.98 4.13 -23.80
CA LEU A 185 10.49 5.16 -24.71
C LEU A 185 10.06 6.58 -24.30
N GLN A 186 8.81 6.76 -23.85
CA GLN A 186 8.35 8.05 -23.31
C GLN A 186 9.11 8.47 -22.05
N TYR A 187 9.48 7.52 -21.18
CA TYR A 187 10.20 7.81 -19.93
C TYR A 187 11.64 8.30 -20.16
N ILE A 188 12.29 7.85 -21.23
CA ILE A 188 13.67 8.25 -21.58
C ILE A 188 13.69 9.65 -22.22
N GLY A 189 12.60 10.05 -22.87
CA GLY A 189 12.45 11.40 -23.44
C GLY A 189 13.38 11.76 -24.59
N ASP A 190 14.20 10.82 -25.08
CA ASP A 190 15.22 11.08 -26.10
C ASP A 190 14.87 10.38 -27.42
N THR A 191 14.39 11.15 -28.41
CA THR A 191 13.96 10.67 -29.73
C THR A 191 15.12 10.38 -30.69
N THR A 192 16.37 10.59 -30.24
CA THR A 192 17.57 10.48 -31.08
C THR A 192 18.24 9.11 -31.04
N LEU A 193 17.83 8.22 -30.12
CA LEU A 193 18.46 6.90 -29.92
C LEU A 193 17.77 5.78 -30.73
N PRO A 194 18.53 4.85 -31.33
CA PRO A 194 17.97 3.64 -31.93
C PRO A 194 17.19 2.83 -30.90
N ARG A 195 15.97 2.39 -31.27
CA ARG A 195 15.02 1.63 -30.43
C ARG A 195 15.64 0.56 -29.51
N PRO A 196 16.60 -0.29 -29.93
CA PRO A 196 17.15 -1.30 -29.02
C PRO A 196 18.03 -0.72 -27.91
N ILE A 197 18.75 0.39 -28.15
CA ILE A 197 19.62 1.03 -27.17
C ILE A 197 18.79 1.80 -26.15
N ALA A 198 17.73 2.47 -26.60
CA ALA A 198 16.77 3.15 -25.72
C ALA A 198 16.07 2.14 -24.78
N LEU A 199 15.60 0.99 -25.28
CA LEU A 199 14.93 -0.01 -24.43
C LEU A 199 15.85 -0.61 -23.36
N VAL A 200 17.12 -0.86 -23.68
CA VAL A 200 18.11 -1.34 -22.71
C VAL A 200 18.44 -0.26 -21.67
N GLN A 201 18.58 0.98 -22.11
CA GLN A 201 18.84 2.12 -21.22
C GLN A 201 17.65 2.40 -20.29
N GLY A 202 16.41 2.28 -20.76
CA GLY A 202 15.21 2.42 -19.93
C GLY A 202 15.05 1.29 -18.91
N GLY A 203 15.34 0.05 -19.30
CA GLY A 203 15.34 -1.10 -18.38
C GLY A 203 16.40 -1.00 -17.26
N LEU A 204 17.58 -0.43 -17.59
CA LEU A 204 18.67 -0.19 -16.64
C LEU A 204 18.44 1.06 -15.78
N ALA A 205 17.94 2.15 -16.35
CA ALA A 205 17.66 3.39 -15.62
C ALA A 205 16.55 3.19 -14.55
N GLY A 206 15.52 2.40 -14.87
CA GLY A 206 14.46 2.07 -13.92
C GLY A 206 14.90 1.21 -12.74
N SER A 207 16.05 0.51 -12.84
CA SER A 207 16.59 -0.35 -11.78
C SER A 207 17.72 0.30 -10.97
N VAL A 208 18.35 1.37 -11.48
CA VAL A 208 19.51 2.04 -10.84
C VAL A 208 19.11 3.35 -10.11
N CYS A 209 17.96 3.97 -10.43
CA CYS A 209 17.51 5.20 -9.80
C CYS A 209 16.87 4.99 -8.41
N ARG A 210 17.59 4.35 -7.48
CA ARG A 210 17.26 4.33 -6.04
C ARG A 210 18.51 4.24 -5.14
N ILE A 211 19.62 4.84 -5.56
CA ILE A 211 20.86 4.96 -4.74
C ILE A 211 21.33 6.41 -4.59
N SER A 212 20.69 7.40 -5.23
CA SER A 212 21.01 8.81 -5.01
C SER A 212 19.74 9.66 -5.02
N HIS A 213 19.11 9.78 -3.85
CA HIS A 213 18.55 11.01 -3.29
C HIS A 213 17.90 10.71 -1.94
#